data_AF-A0AAV5QAN7-F1
#
_entry.id   AF-A0AAV5QAN7-F1
#
_cell.length_a   1.000
_cell.length_b   1.000
_cell.length_c   1.000
_cell.angle_alpha   90.00
_cell.angle_beta   90.00
_cell.angle_gamma   90.00
#
_symmetry.space_group_name_H-M   'P 1'
#
loop_
_entity.id
_entity.type
_entity.pdbx_description
1 polymer ?
#
loop_
_entity_poly.entity_id
_entity_poly.type
_entity_poly.pdbx_seq_one_letter_code
_entity_poly.pdbx_strand_id
1 'polypeptide(L)' 'MPDPLQDDEPDEWDKRIINTGCADENLKLQLCHYDTNDWRKCIPEMEAFKKCWAEHNNNQRTKTKDNDMSSF' A
#
# COMPACT_ATOMS: atom_id res chain seq x y z
N MET A 1 14.20 21.77 0.73
CA MET A 1 14.03 21.20 -0.61
C MET A 1 14.44 19.74 -0.50
N PRO A 2 13.60 18.76 -0.86
CA PRO A 2 13.98 17.35 -0.79
C PRO A 2 15.03 17.05 -1.86
N ASP A 3 15.93 16.14 -1.54
CA ASP A 3 17.07 15.72 -2.35
C ASP A 3 16.63 15.04 -3.67
N PRO A 4 17.15 15.43 -4.85
CA PRO A 4 16.75 14.88 -6.15
C PRO A 4 17.19 13.43 -6.42
N LEU A 5 17.81 12.74 -5.46
CA LEU A 5 18.27 11.35 -5.58
C LEU A 5 17.29 10.31 -4.99
N GLN A 6 16.15 10.72 -4.44
CA GLN A 6 15.14 9.79 -3.91
C GLN A 6 14.22 9.20 -4.99
N ASP A 7 14.33 9.64 -6.26
CA ASP A 7 13.39 9.25 -7.33
C ASP A 7 13.72 7.88 -7.97
N ASP A 8 14.95 7.38 -7.82
CA ASP A 8 15.41 6.11 -8.42
C ASP A 8 15.29 4.89 -7.48
N GLU A 9 15.07 5.11 -6.17
CA GLU A 9 14.84 4.02 -5.22
C GLU A 9 13.37 3.96 -4.78
N PRO A 10 12.72 2.78 -4.79
CA PRO A 10 11.39 2.65 -4.20
C PRO A 10 11.44 3.04 -2.73
N ASP A 11 10.50 3.88 -2.31
CA ASP A 11 10.46 4.36 -0.94
C ASP A 11 10.16 3.20 0.04
N GLU A 12 10.25 3.49 1.34
CA GLU A 12 9.99 2.48 2.39
C GLU A 12 8.57 1.89 2.30
N TRP A 13 7.61 2.62 1.76
CA TRP A 13 6.23 2.18 1.60
C TRP A 13 6.07 1.31 0.36
N ASP A 14 6.66 1.71 -0.77
CA ASP A 14 6.70 0.92 -2.01
C ASP A 14 7.42 -0.40 -1.81
N LYS A 15 8.57 -0.40 -1.13
CA LYS A 15 9.31 -1.62 -0.76
C LYS A 15 8.41 -2.59 0.01
N ARG A 16 7.57 -2.10 0.94
CA ARG A 16 6.64 -2.96 1.70
C ARG A 16 5.57 -3.55 0.81
N ILE A 17 4.96 -2.74 -0.05
CA ILE A 17 3.92 -3.20 -0.98
C ILE A 17 4.49 -4.22 -1.97
N ILE A 18 5.67 -3.99 -2.53
CA ILE A 18 6.37 -4.95 -3.41
C ILE A 18 6.57 -6.29 -2.69
N ASN A 19 7.03 -6.26 -1.44
CA ASN A 19 7.25 -7.46 -0.64
C ASN A 19 5.95 -8.22 -0.29
N THR A 20 4.78 -7.59 -0.40
CA THR A 20 3.49 -8.28 -0.21
C THR A 20 3.10 -9.19 -1.38
N GLY A 21 3.65 -8.93 -2.58
CA GLY A 21 3.27 -9.58 -3.83
C GLY A 21 2.00 -9.02 -4.48
N CYS A 22 1.41 -7.96 -3.94
CA CYS A 22 0.18 -7.32 -4.43
C CYS A 22 0.43 -5.90 -4.97
N ALA A 23 1.64 -5.66 -5.51
CA ALA A 23 2.04 -4.35 -5.99
C ALA A 23 1.25 -3.90 -7.22
N ASP A 24 0.91 -4.82 -8.12
CA ASP A 24 0.17 -4.53 -9.34
C ASP A 24 -1.25 -4.05 -9.03
N GLU A 25 -1.96 -4.71 -8.10
CA GLU A 25 -3.28 -4.30 -7.65
C GLU A 25 -3.24 -2.97 -6.90
N ASN A 26 -2.21 -2.76 -6.08
CA ASN A 26 -2.00 -1.48 -5.40
C ASN A 26 -1.78 -0.34 -6.40
N LEU A 27 -0.95 -0.56 -7.41
CA LEU A 27 -0.69 0.44 -8.46
C LEU A 27 -1.98 0.78 -9.21
N LYS A 28 -2.79 -0.21 -9.59
CA LYS A 28 -4.10 0.02 -10.24
C LYS A 28 -5.03 0.85 -9.36
N LEU A 29 -5.08 0.58 -8.05
CA LEU A 29 -5.88 1.35 -7.11
C LEU A 29 -5.39 2.81 -7.00
N GLN A 30 -4.08 3.02 -6.94
CA GLN A 30 -3.49 4.36 -6.90
C GLN A 30 -3.73 5.14 -8.19
N LEU A 31 -3.59 4.50 -9.35
CA LEU A 31 -3.88 5.11 -10.65
C LEU A 31 -5.35 5.52 -10.77
N CYS A 32 -6.28 4.64 -10.36
CA CYS A 32 -7.70 5.01 -10.33
C CYS A 32 -7.96 6.22 -9.41
N HIS A 33 -7.34 6.25 -8.24
CA HIS A 33 -7.47 7.39 -7.34
C HIS A 33 -6.83 8.66 -7.92
N TYR A 34 -5.69 8.55 -8.59
CA TYR A 34 -5.05 9.67 -9.27
C TYR A 34 -5.95 10.27 -10.36
N ASP A 35 -6.58 9.42 -11.18
CA ASP A 35 -7.46 9.86 -12.27
C ASP A 35 -8.78 10.44 -11.77
N THR A 36 -9.38 9.81 -10.76
CA THR A 36 -10.74 10.15 -10.31
C THR A 36 -10.77 11.12 -9.13
N ASN A 37 -9.67 11.16 -8.36
CA ASN A 37 -9.54 11.82 -7.06
C ASN A 37 -10.64 11.43 -6.06
N ASP A 38 -11.25 10.23 -6.25
CA ASP A 38 -12.34 9.72 -5.42
C ASP A 38 -12.24 8.20 -5.28
N TRP A 39 -11.78 7.75 -4.11
CA TRP A 39 -11.62 6.34 -3.78
C TRP A 39 -12.93 5.54 -3.87
N ARG A 40 -14.11 6.19 -3.80
CA ARG A 40 -15.41 5.50 -3.93
C ARG A 40 -15.68 5.03 -5.35
N LYS A 41 -15.02 5.62 -6.35
CA LYS A 41 -15.13 5.17 -7.74
C LYS A 41 -14.19 4.01 -8.05
N CYS A 42 -13.23 3.75 -7.16
CA CYS A 42 -12.21 2.71 -7.28
C CYS A 42 -12.52 1.46 -6.44
N ILE A 43 -13.81 1.19 -6.18
CA ILE A 43 -14.24 -0.01 -5.45
C ILE A 43 -13.75 -1.29 -6.13
N PRO A 44 -13.84 -1.45 -7.47
CA PRO A 44 -13.35 -2.66 -8.14
C PRO A 44 -11.85 -2.91 -7.91
N GLU A 45 -11.02 -1.87 -8.01
CA GLU A 45 -9.58 -1.93 -7.78
C GLU A 45 -9.27 -2.24 -6.30
N MET A 46 -10.06 -1.66 -5.39
CA MET A 46 -9.94 -1.93 -3.95
C MET A 46 -10.29 -3.38 -3.61
N GLU A 47 -11.32 -3.96 -4.23
CA GLU A 47 -11.68 -5.36 -4.06
C GLU A 47 -10.60 -6.30 -4.62
N ALA A 48 -10.03 -5.97 -5.79
CA ALA A 48 -8.92 -6.73 -6.37
C ALA A 48 -7.71 -6.73 -5.43
N PHE A 49 -7.33 -5.56 -4.90
CA PHE A 49 -6.24 -5.44 -3.93
C PHE A 49 -6.51 -6.26 -2.67
N LYS A 50 -7.72 -6.17 -2.09
CA LYS A 50 -8.11 -6.97 -0.90
C LYS A 50 -8.05 -8.47 -1.16
N LYS A 51 -8.44 -8.92 -2.36
CA LYS A 51 -8.38 -10.33 -2.73
C LYS A 51 -6.94 -10.83 -2.79
N CYS A 52 -6.05 -10.13 -3.51
CA CYS A 52 -4.63 -10.48 -3.53
C CYS A 52 -4.05 -10.48 -2.12
N TRP A 53 -4.39 -9.46 -1.33
CA TRP A 53 -3.90 -9.31 0.04
C TRP A 53 -4.27 -10.51 0.93
N ALA A 54 -5.50 -11.01 0.80
CA ALA A 54 -5.97 -12.19 1.52
C ALA A 54 -5.28 -13.47 1.03
N GLU A 55 -5.11 -13.65 -0.28
CA GLU A 55 -4.44 -14.82 -0.88
C GLU A 55 -2.97 -14.92 -0.42
N HIS A 56 -2.28 -13.79 -0.30
CA HIS A 56 -0.89 -13.71 0.15
C HIS A 56 -0.75 -13.75 1.68
N ASN A 57 -1.84 -13.96 2.43
CA ASN A 57 -1.87 -14.00 3.90
C ASN A 57 -1.24 -12.76 4.56
N ASN A 58 -1.30 -11.60 3.88
CA ASN A 58 -0.63 -10.38 4.35
C ASN A 58 -1.26 -9.81 5.63
N ASN A 59 -2.49 -10.20 5.96
CA ASN A 59 -3.14 -9.92 7.24
C ASN A 59 -2.31 -10.35 8.46
N GLN A 60 -1.51 -11.41 8.34
CA GLN A 60 -0.63 -11.86 9.43
C GLN A 60 0.67 -11.07 9.48
N ARG A 61 1.17 -10.60 8.32
CA ARG A 61 2.42 -9.84 8.20
C ARG A 61 2.29 -8.40 8.64
N THR A 62 1.10 -7.82 8.51
CA THR A 62 0.83 -6.42 8.88
C THR A 62 0.12 -6.27 10.21
N LYS A 63 0.21 -7.25 11.12
CA LYS A 63 -0.16 -7.02 12.52
C LYS A 63 0.69 -5.88 13.05
N THR A 64 0.08 -4.70 13.17
CA THR A 64 0.70 -3.52 13.78
C THR A 64 1.22 -3.91 15.15
N LYS A 65 2.50 -3.65 15.43
CA LYS A 65 2.99 -3.61 16.81
C LYS A 65 2.14 -2.55 17.51
N ASP A 66 1.39 -2.95 18.53
CA ASP A 66 0.73 -2.01 19.41
C ASP A 66 1.77 -1.00 19.86
N ASN A 67 1.57 0.27 19.52
CA ASN A 67 2.45 1.33 19.94
C ASN A 67 2.08 1.57 21.42
N ASP A 68 2.72 0.79 22.30
CA ASP A 68 2.47 0.82 23.74
C ASP A 68 2.83 2.21 24.27
N MET A 69 1.80 3.07 24.31
CA MET A 69 1.86 4.44 24.79
C MET A 69 1.85 4.47 26.34
N SER A 70 2.45 3.45 26.96
CA SER A 70 2.57 3.34 28.42
C SER A 70 3.97 3.73 28.92
N SER A 71 4.74 4.48 28.13
CA SER A 71 6.09 4.96 28.50
C SER A 71 6.30 6.47 28.31
N PHE A 72 5.22 7.27 28.38
CA PHE A 72 5.31 8.71 28.63
C PHE A 72 4.99 9.01 30.09
#